data_AF-A0A954XRF6-F1
#
_entry.id   AF-A0A954XRF6-F1
#
_cell.length_a   1.000
_cell.length_b   1.000
_cell.length_c   1.000
_cell.angle_alpha   90.00
_cell.angle_beta   90.00
_cell.angle_gamma   90.00
#
_symmetry.space_group_name_H-M   'P 1'
#
loop_
_entity.id
_entity.type
_entity.pdbx_description
1 polymer ?
#
loop_
_entity_poly.entity_id
_entity_poly.type
_entity_poly.pdbx_seq_one_letter_code
_entity_poly.pdbx_strand_id
1 'polypeptide(L)'
;MKKATKRFSSRFIRKGALINEARVVLRHWEPAAGIQSNMDRILKNNPVGARTSGWLREVRVSLTSRIAGLPSTQLDALFTLARSDCSHEEWTACLHWHWASLDRLYFDFVTEWLYGQYQAGAYQMRSEDAREFVQEWIAAQRGPNGGLSDYGTIRAARDLLRMATDFGLLVGTLHREFVSYHLPEKSFLYLLHAMTEVEPNARRLIDAQDWHMFLMDSADVERELLRLHQFRKVHFEVAGSLAQLKLPHRSSAECARELCA
;
A
#
# COMPACT_ATOMS: atom_id res chain seq x y z
N MET A 1 -0.65 19.07 -2.08
CA MET A 1 -0.66 18.74 -0.63
C MET A 1 0.64 18.01 -0.30
N LYS A 2 1.31 18.28 0.82
CA LYS A 2 2.58 17.61 1.16
C LYS A 2 2.29 16.12 1.44
N LYS A 3 2.97 15.20 0.73
CA LYS A 3 2.97 13.75 1.02
C LYS A 3 3.25 13.60 2.53
N ALA A 4 2.44 12.82 3.25
CA ALA A 4 2.69 12.59 4.67
C ALA A 4 4.16 12.17 4.85
N THR A 5 4.89 12.82 5.76
CA THR A 5 6.29 12.49 6.00
C THR A 5 6.35 11.05 6.48
N LYS A 6 6.78 10.13 5.61
CA LYS A 6 6.85 8.70 5.91
C LYS A 6 7.76 8.51 7.13
N ARG A 7 7.25 7.93 8.21
CA ARG A 7 8.00 7.68 9.44
C ARG A 7 8.36 6.20 9.52
N PHE A 8 9.45 5.88 10.19
CA PHE A 8 9.80 4.49 10.47
C PHE A 8 9.00 3.96 11.68
N SER A 9 8.34 2.81 11.53
CA SER A 9 7.61 2.13 12.59
C SER A 9 7.85 0.62 12.55
N SER A 10 8.66 0.10 13.49
CA SER A 10 8.86 -1.35 13.63
C SER A 10 7.56 -2.13 13.90
N ARG A 11 6.53 -1.47 14.43
CA ARG A 11 5.22 -2.08 14.64
C ARG A 11 4.49 -2.34 13.32
N PHE A 12 4.66 -1.47 12.34
CA PHE A 12 3.99 -1.55 11.05
C PHE A 12 4.30 -2.89 10.37
N ILE A 13 5.59 -3.22 10.26
CA ILE A 13 6.04 -4.47 9.64
C ILE A 13 5.72 -5.70 10.49
N ARG A 14 5.90 -5.60 11.82
CA ARG A 14 5.78 -6.75 12.73
C ARG A 14 4.36 -7.28 12.83
N LYS A 15 3.35 -6.42 12.75
CA LYS A 15 1.94 -6.82 12.90
C LYS A 15 1.29 -7.26 11.58
N GLY A 16 1.98 -7.07 10.44
CA GLY A 16 1.49 -7.46 9.11
C GLY A 16 0.51 -6.45 8.54
N ALA A 17 0.01 -6.71 7.33
CA ALA A 17 -0.78 -5.72 6.59
C ALA A 17 -2.18 -5.46 7.20
N LEU A 18 -2.75 -6.41 7.96
CA LEU A 18 -4.10 -6.33 8.54
C LEU A 18 -5.17 -5.99 7.50
N ILE A 19 -5.10 -6.60 6.31
CA ILE A 19 -5.90 -6.21 5.13
C ILE A 19 -7.40 -6.43 5.39
N ASN A 20 -7.75 -7.61 5.91
CA ASN A 20 -9.14 -7.97 6.19
C ASN A 20 -9.69 -7.17 7.37
N GLU A 21 -8.91 -7.04 8.44
CA GLU A 21 -9.28 -6.26 9.60
C GLU A 21 -9.46 -4.78 9.25
N ALA A 22 -8.58 -4.22 8.43
CA ALA A 22 -8.70 -2.86 7.93
C ALA A 22 -10.01 -2.68 7.14
N ARG A 23 -10.35 -3.62 6.23
CA ARG A 23 -11.61 -3.54 5.47
C ARG A 23 -12.81 -3.51 6.41
N VAL A 24 -12.85 -4.42 7.39
CA VAL A 24 -13.96 -4.51 8.34
C VAL A 24 -14.06 -3.25 9.21
N VAL A 25 -12.94 -2.75 9.74
CA VAL A 25 -12.92 -1.55 10.58
C VAL A 25 -13.36 -0.31 9.79
N LEU A 26 -12.83 -0.13 8.58
CA LEU A 26 -13.13 1.04 7.74
C LEU A 26 -14.57 1.00 7.20
N ARG A 27 -15.13 -0.21 6.97
CA ARG A 27 -16.55 -0.38 6.59
C ARG A 27 -17.50 0.10 7.69
N HIS A 28 -17.19 -0.18 8.95
CA HIS A 28 -18.00 0.20 10.13
C HIS A 28 -17.66 1.57 10.71
N TRP A 29 -16.78 2.31 10.04
CA TRP A 29 -16.35 3.63 10.49
C TRP A 29 -17.49 4.64 10.40
N GLU A 30 -17.64 5.51 11.39
CA GLU A 30 -18.51 6.67 11.33
C GLU A 30 -17.68 7.93 11.10
N PRO A 31 -17.76 8.59 9.93
CA PRO A 31 -16.98 9.78 9.64
C PRO A 31 -17.23 10.95 10.61
N ALA A 32 -18.46 11.05 11.13
CA ALA A 32 -18.83 12.08 12.10
C ALA A 32 -18.26 11.83 13.51
N ALA A 33 -17.78 10.62 13.80
CA ALA A 33 -17.19 10.27 15.09
C ALA A 33 -15.66 10.37 15.05
N GLY A 34 -15.06 10.78 16.15
CA GLY A 34 -13.60 10.79 16.29
C GLY A 34 -12.99 9.38 16.25
N ILE A 35 -11.70 9.29 15.94
CA ILE A 35 -10.94 8.03 15.87
C ILE A 35 -11.16 7.18 17.13
N GLN A 36 -11.04 7.78 18.31
CA GLN A 36 -11.15 7.05 19.57
C GLN A 36 -12.56 6.44 19.76
N SER A 37 -13.61 7.18 19.44
CA SER A 37 -15.00 6.69 19.52
C SER A 37 -15.26 5.52 18.55
N ASN A 38 -14.77 5.63 17.31
CA ASN A 38 -14.84 4.54 16.35
C ASN A 38 -14.10 3.29 16.86
N MET A 39 -12.90 3.44 17.38
CA MET A 39 -12.11 2.31 17.88
C MET A 39 -12.71 1.66 19.13
N ASP A 40 -13.37 2.43 19.99
CA ASP A 40 -14.09 1.88 21.15
C ASP A 40 -15.32 1.08 20.71
N ARG A 41 -16.04 1.51 19.66
CA ARG A 41 -17.09 0.70 19.03
C ARG A 41 -16.56 -0.62 18.47
N ILE A 42 -15.40 -0.59 17.78
CA ILE A 42 -14.76 -1.80 17.26
C ILE A 42 -14.40 -2.77 18.38
N LEU A 43 -13.85 -2.28 19.51
CA LEU A 43 -13.58 -3.14 20.66
C LEU A 43 -14.85 -3.74 21.27
N LYS A 44 -15.90 -2.93 21.40
CA LYS A 44 -17.15 -3.35 22.04
C LYS A 44 -17.88 -4.40 21.21
N ASN A 45 -17.97 -4.19 19.90
CA ASN A 45 -18.80 -5.00 19.02
C ASN A 45 -18.02 -6.11 18.32
N ASN A 46 -16.68 -6.06 18.34
CA ASN A 46 -15.78 -7.02 17.67
C ASN A 46 -16.23 -7.42 16.25
N PRO A 47 -16.52 -6.46 15.35
CA PRO A 47 -16.96 -6.80 13.99
C PRO A 47 -15.88 -7.54 13.20
N VAL A 48 -14.62 -7.41 13.64
CA VAL A 48 -13.44 -8.11 13.08
C VAL A 48 -13.51 -9.62 13.32
N GLY A 49 -14.33 -10.11 14.26
CA GLY A 49 -14.38 -11.54 14.59
C GLY A 49 -13.12 -12.04 15.28
N ALA A 50 -12.42 -11.18 16.02
CA ALA A 50 -11.20 -11.55 16.73
C ALA A 50 -11.50 -12.63 17.79
N ARG A 51 -10.77 -13.75 17.73
CA ARG A 51 -10.95 -14.89 18.65
C ARG A 51 -10.50 -14.61 20.08
N THR A 52 -9.61 -13.64 20.27
CA THR A 52 -9.10 -13.26 21.59
C THR A 52 -9.13 -11.76 21.78
N SER A 53 -9.37 -11.33 23.02
CA SER A 53 -9.32 -9.92 23.41
C SER A 53 -7.93 -9.31 23.20
N GLY A 54 -6.88 -10.11 23.35
CA GLY A 54 -5.51 -9.74 23.03
C GLY A 54 -5.32 -9.38 21.56
N TRP A 55 -5.81 -10.22 20.64
CA TRP A 55 -5.75 -9.94 19.20
C TRP A 55 -6.56 -8.68 18.84
N LEU A 56 -7.77 -8.55 19.37
CA LEU A 56 -8.61 -7.38 19.12
C LEU A 56 -7.94 -6.07 19.56
N ARG A 57 -7.25 -6.09 20.71
CA ARG A 57 -6.44 -4.95 21.18
C ARG A 57 -5.28 -4.63 20.25
N GLU A 58 -4.63 -5.65 19.68
CA GLU A 58 -3.53 -5.47 18.73
C GLU A 58 -4.00 -4.89 17.39
N VAL A 59 -5.14 -5.36 16.87
CA VAL A 59 -5.82 -4.77 15.72
C VAL A 59 -6.14 -3.31 16.00
N ARG A 60 -6.71 -3.01 17.18
CA ARG A 60 -7.01 -1.64 17.60
C ARG A 60 -5.77 -0.76 17.52
N VAL A 61 -4.73 -1.09 18.27
CA VAL A 61 -3.54 -0.23 18.38
C VAL A 61 -2.88 -0.02 17.03
N SER A 62 -2.78 -1.08 16.21
CA SER A 62 -2.14 -1.01 14.89
C SER A 62 -2.94 -0.14 13.93
N LEU A 63 -4.26 -0.34 13.83
CA LEU A 63 -5.10 0.43 12.91
C LEU A 63 -5.33 1.86 13.38
N THR A 64 -5.42 2.14 14.69
CA THR A 64 -5.47 3.52 15.21
C THR A 64 -4.29 4.33 14.69
N SER A 65 -3.07 3.80 14.80
CA SER A 65 -1.86 4.50 14.35
C SER A 65 -1.83 4.71 12.84
N ARG A 66 -2.33 3.76 12.05
CA ARG A 66 -2.36 3.86 10.59
C ARG A 66 -3.39 4.88 10.12
N ILE A 67 -4.61 4.81 10.65
CA ILE A 67 -5.70 5.73 10.33
C ILE A 67 -5.30 7.16 10.72
N ALA A 68 -4.74 7.36 11.92
CA ALA A 68 -4.29 8.68 12.36
C ALA A 68 -3.13 9.26 11.51
N GLY A 69 -2.40 8.41 10.78
CA GLY A 69 -1.29 8.82 9.92
C GLY A 69 -1.70 9.25 8.51
N LEU A 70 -2.96 9.03 8.11
CA LEU A 70 -3.44 9.35 6.77
C LEU A 70 -4.16 10.70 6.71
N PRO A 71 -4.05 11.45 5.59
CA PRO A 71 -4.89 12.61 5.33
C PRO A 71 -6.38 12.23 5.27
N SER A 72 -7.26 13.15 5.68
CA SER A 72 -8.71 12.93 5.65
C SER A 72 -9.23 12.56 4.26
N THR A 73 -8.70 13.17 3.20
CA THR A 73 -9.11 12.87 1.81
C THR A 73 -8.84 11.41 1.43
N GLN A 74 -7.71 10.85 1.87
CA GLN A 74 -7.39 9.44 1.63
C GLN A 74 -8.24 8.51 2.50
N LEU A 75 -8.55 8.91 3.72
CA LEU A 75 -9.45 8.15 4.60
C LEU A 75 -10.87 8.08 4.03
N ASP A 76 -11.40 9.18 3.50
CA ASP A 76 -12.73 9.23 2.89
C ASP A 76 -12.85 8.27 1.69
N ALA A 77 -11.80 8.23 0.86
CA ALA A 77 -11.70 7.29 -0.24
C ALA A 77 -11.62 5.83 0.25
N LEU A 78 -10.81 5.55 1.28
CA LEU A 78 -10.72 4.22 1.90
C LEU A 78 -12.02 3.76 2.56
N PHE A 79 -12.77 4.65 3.23
CA PHE A 79 -14.07 4.32 3.80
C PHE A 79 -15.07 3.94 2.70
N THR A 80 -15.02 4.64 1.57
CA THR A 80 -15.84 4.36 0.40
C THR A 80 -15.50 2.99 -0.17
N LEU A 81 -14.22 2.71 -0.44
CA LEU A 81 -13.74 1.41 -0.92
C LEU A 81 -14.09 0.25 0.04
N ALA A 82 -13.97 0.46 1.36
CA ALA A 82 -14.27 -0.59 2.32
C ALA A 82 -15.75 -1.00 2.34
N ARG A 83 -16.64 -0.05 2.05
CA ARG A 83 -18.10 -0.25 1.95
C ARG A 83 -18.54 -0.72 0.56
N SER A 84 -17.66 -0.70 -0.43
CA SER A 84 -17.95 -1.18 -1.77
C SER A 84 -17.93 -2.70 -1.88
N ASP A 85 -18.49 -3.17 -2.99
CA ASP A 85 -18.44 -4.57 -3.43
C ASP A 85 -17.16 -4.89 -4.22
N CYS A 86 -16.10 -4.07 -4.09
CA CYS A 86 -14.81 -4.37 -4.70
C CYS A 86 -14.29 -5.75 -4.27
N SER A 87 -13.59 -6.41 -5.17
CA SER A 87 -12.99 -7.72 -4.90
C SER A 87 -11.95 -7.61 -3.78
N HIS A 88 -11.55 -8.75 -3.22
CA HIS A 88 -10.48 -8.75 -2.22
C HIS A 88 -9.15 -8.26 -2.81
N GLU A 89 -8.86 -8.61 -4.06
CA GLU A 89 -7.65 -8.17 -4.78
C GLU A 89 -7.68 -6.65 -5.01
N GLU A 90 -8.82 -6.11 -5.41
CA GLU A 90 -8.99 -4.68 -5.66
C GLU A 90 -8.77 -3.86 -4.39
N TRP A 91 -9.42 -4.29 -3.29
CA TRP A 91 -9.22 -3.70 -1.96
C TRP A 91 -7.76 -3.76 -1.53
N THR A 92 -7.12 -4.91 -1.70
CA THR A 92 -5.74 -5.15 -1.29
C THR A 92 -4.77 -4.23 -2.02
N ALA A 93 -4.91 -4.09 -3.35
CA ALA A 93 -4.09 -3.20 -4.15
C ALA A 93 -4.26 -1.73 -3.76
N CYS A 94 -5.50 -1.26 -3.58
CA CYS A 94 -5.76 0.12 -3.14
C CYS A 94 -5.18 0.37 -1.74
N LEU A 95 -5.40 -0.56 -0.79
CA LEU A 95 -4.88 -0.45 0.57
C LEU A 95 -3.35 -0.45 0.59
N HIS A 96 -2.70 -1.22 -0.29
CA HIS A 96 -1.25 -1.32 -0.37
C HIS A 96 -0.60 0.06 -0.53
N TRP A 97 -1.09 0.89 -1.45
CA TRP A 97 -0.55 2.23 -1.68
C TRP A 97 -0.66 3.13 -0.45
N HIS A 98 -1.84 3.15 0.18
CA HIS A 98 -2.05 3.94 1.39
C HIS A 98 -1.15 3.46 2.54
N TRP A 99 -1.04 2.15 2.75
CA TRP A 99 -0.25 1.59 3.84
C TRP A 99 1.24 1.78 3.60
N ALA A 100 1.72 1.59 2.37
CA ALA A 100 3.11 1.83 2.02
C ALA A 100 3.51 3.29 2.24
N SER A 101 2.59 4.24 2.12
CA SER A 101 2.86 5.65 2.43
C SER A 101 3.13 5.92 3.92
N LEU A 102 2.74 5.02 4.83
CA LEU A 102 2.85 5.22 6.27
C LEU A 102 4.19 4.80 6.87
N ASP A 103 4.90 3.87 6.24
CA ASP A 103 6.17 3.33 6.74
C ASP A 103 7.27 3.42 5.68
N ARG A 104 8.32 4.19 5.99
CA ARG A 104 9.41 4.43 5.03
C ARG A 104 10.24 3.18 4.74
N LEU A 105 10.49 2.33 5.74
CA LEU A 105 11.25 1.10 5.54
C LEU A 105 10.50 0.14 4.62
N TYR A 106 9.20 -0.04 4.86
CA TYR A 106 8.38 -0.89 3.99
C TYR A 106 8.29 -0.32 2.57
N PHE A 107 8.11 0.99 2.43
CA PHE A 107 8.07 1.63 1.11
C PHE A 107 9.37 1.39 0.32
N ASP A 108 10.52 1.76 0.89
CA ASP A 108 11.81 1.60 0.21
C ASP A 108 12.10 0.11 -0.06
N PHE A 109 11.71 -0.78 0.86
CA PHE A 109 11.80 -2.22 0.65
C PHE A 109 11.04 -2.68 -0.60
N VAL A 110 9.76 -2.32 -0.74
CA VAL A 110 8.97 -2.80 -1.89
C VAL A 110 9.34 -2.11 -3.19
N THR A 111 9.68 -0.82 -3.16
CA THR A 111 9.92 -0.05 -4.38
C THR A 111 11.37 -0.07 -4.88
N GLU A 112 12.33 -0.42 -4.02
CA GLU A 112 13.75 -0.47 -4.38
C GLU A 112 14.26 -1.90 -4.32
N TRP A 113 14.31 -2.51 -3.12
CA TRP A 113 14.94 -3.81 -2.95
C TRP A 113 14.14 -4.93 -3.64
N LEU A 114 12.86 -5.07 -3.30
CA LEU A 114 12.01 -6.14 -3.83
C LEU A 114 11.80 -5.97 -5.33
N TYR A 115 11.53 -4.75 -5.78
CA TYR A 115 11.42 -4.45 -7.20
C TYR A 115 12.73 -4.71 -7.95
N GLY A 116 13.89 -4.40 -7.36
CA GLY A 116 15.20 -4.76 -7.93
C GLY A 116 15.38 -6.27 -8.09
N GLN A 117 14.93 -7.07 -7.12
CA GLN A 117 14.93 -8.53 -7.24
C GLN A 117 14.01 -9.02 -8.37
N TYR A 118 12.84 -8.38 -8.53
CA TYR A 118 11.92 -8.68 -9.62
C TYR A 118 12.56 -8.40 -11.00
N GLN A 119 13.17 -7.22 -11.17
CA GLN A 119 13.85 -6.86 -12.40
C GLN A 119 15.05 -7.76 -12.72
N ALA A 120 15.76 -8.23 -11.69
CA ALA A 120 16.85 -9.19 -11.83
C ALA A 120 16.37 -10.61 -12.17
N GLY A 121 15.06 -10.86 -12.19
CA GLY A 121 14.50 -12.20 -12.44
C GLY A 121 14.81 -13.19 -11.33
N ALA A 122 14.87 -12.73 -10.08
CA ALA A 122 15.17 -13.59 -8.93
C ALA A 122 14.15 -14.73 -8.82
N TYR A 123 14.64 -15.96 -8.89
CA TYR A 123 13.79 -17.15 -8.84
C TYR A 123 13.14 -17.34 -7.46
N GLN A 124 13.93 -17.17 -6.39
CA GLN A 124 13.50 -17.43 -5.02
C GLN A 124 14.26 -16.53 -4.04
N MET A 125 13.58 -16.08 -2.98
CA MET A 125 14.12 -15.22 -1.93
C MET A 125 13.85 -15.79 -0.53
N ARG A 126 14.78 -15.53 0.38
CA ARG A 126 14.74 -15.85 1.81
C ARG A 126 14.92 -14.58 2.63
N SER A 127 14.70 -14.69 3.94
CA SER A 127 14.86 -13.54 4.85
C SER A 127 16.31 -13.04 4.90
N GLU A 128 17.26 -13.95 4.68
CA GLU A 128 18.69 -13.70 4.68
C GLU A 128 19.10 -12.80 3.49
N ASP A 129 18.42 -12.89 2.35
CA ASP A 129 18.75 -12.11 1.15
C ASP A 129 18.42 -10.61 1.34
N ALA A 130 17.40 -10.30 2.15
CA ALA A 130 17.04 -8.93 2.50
C ALA A 130 17.79 -8.40 3.74
N ARG A 131 18.72 -9.18 4.32
CA ARG A 131 19.44 -8.81 5.55
C ARG A 131 20.27 -7.55 5.37
N GLU A 132 21.04 -7.49 4.28
CA GLU A 132 21.95 -6.38 3.99
C GLU A 132 21.18 -5.08 3.79
N PHE A 133 20.11 -5.11 2.98
CA PHE A 133 19.20 -3.99 2.81
C PHE A 133 18.68 -3.45 4.15
N VAL A 134 18.19 -4.32 5.04
CA VAL A 134 17.67 -3.88 6.35
C VAL A 134 18.79 -3.30 7.23
N GLN A 135 19.99 -3.91 7.22
CA GLN A 135 21.13 -3.42 7.99
C GLN A 135 21.55 -2.02 7.54
N GLU A 136 21.76 -1.84 6.24
CA GLU A 136 22.18 -0.57 5.65
C GLU A 136 21.11 0.51 5.85
N TRP A 137 19.84 0.17 5.61
CA TRP A 137 18.73 1.11 5.77
C TRP A 137 18.64 1.60 7.23
N ILE A 138 18.74 0.71 8.22
CA ILE A 138 18.67 1.09 9.64
C ILE A 138 19.91 1.88 10.07
N ALA A 139 21.10 1.49 9.62
CA ALA A 139 22.33 2.22 9.90
C ALA A 139 22.26 3.66 9.35
N ALA A 140 21.70 3.85 8.15
CA ALA A 140 21.48 5.17 7.56
C ALA A 140 20.53 6.05 8.40
N GLN A 141 19.54 5.47 9.08
CA GLN A 141 18.57 6.22 9.89
C GLN A 141 19.01 6.47 11.34
N ARG A 142 19.82 5.58 11.93
CA ARG A 142 20.16 5.61 13.36
C ARG A 142 21.65 5.81 13.66
N GLY A 143 22.49 5.84 12.63
CA GLY A 143 23.94 5.90 12.75
C GLY A 143 24.58 4.55 13.15
N PRO A 144 25.93 4.51 13.21
CA PRO A 144 26.70 3.26 13.31
C PRO A 144 26.39 2.40 14.55
N ASN A 145 25.99 3.03 15.65
CA ASN A 145 25.76 2.36 16.94
C ASN A 145 24.26 2.09 17.22
N GLY A 146 23.37 2.47 16.29
CA GLY A 146 21.92 2.34 16.45
C GLY A 146 21.29 1.13 15.73
N GLY A 147 22.13 0.24 15.22
CA GLY A 147 21.73 -0.95 14.45
C GLY A 147 20.91 -1.96 15.27
N LEU A 148 20.17 -2.81 14.57
CA LEU A 148 19.55 -3.98 15.18
C LEU A 148 20.60 -5.09 15.37
N SER A 149 20.35 -5.98 16.33
CA SER A 149 21.08 -7.25 16.39
C SER A 149 20.82 -8.08 15.12
N ASP A 150 21.70 -9.03 14.80
CA ASP A 150 21.51 -9.93 13.64
C ASP A 150 20.13 -10.60 13.64
N TYR A 151 19.68 -11.08 14.81
CA TYR A 151 18.34 -11.64 14.96
C TYR A 151 17.23 -10.61 14.67
N GLY A 152 17.39 -9.37 15.16
CA GLY A 152 16.45 -8.29 14.90
C GLY A 152 16.36 -7.92 13.42
N THR A 153 17.50 -7.89 12.73
CA THR A 153 17.59 -7.65 11.28
C THR A 153 16.88 -8.74 10.50
N ILE A 154 17.24 -10.00 10.71
CA ILE A 154 16.62 -11.14 9.99
C ILE A 154 15.12 -11.19 10.27
N ARG A 155 14.69 -10.87 11.49
CA ARG A 155 13.27 -10.78 11.82
C ARG A 155 12.57 -9.66 11.04
N ALA A 156 13.17 -8.48 10.95
CA ALA A 156 12.59 -7.37 10.18
C ALA A 156 12.50 -7.71 8.69
N ALA A 157 13.55 -8.32 8.11
CA ALA A 157 13.55 -8.82 6.74
C ALA A 157 12.43 -9.85 6.49
N ARG A 158 12.25 -10.79 7.42
CA ARG A 158 11.15 -11.76 7.38
C ARG A 158 9.77 -11.08 7.43
N ASP A 159 9.60 -10.11 8.32
CA ASP A 159 8.34 -9.38 8.48
C ASP A 159 8.01 -8.55 7.21
N LEU A 160 9.02 -7.99 6.54
CA LEU A 160 8.91 -7.30 5.24
C LEU A 160 8.46 -8.24 4.12
N LEU A 161 9.13 -9.39 3.95
CA LEU A 161 8.76 -10.41 2.95
C LEU A 161 7.36 -10.97 3.21
N ARG A 162 6.99 -11.17 4.48
CA ARG A 162 5.63 -11.55 4.84
C ARG A 162 4.63 -10.49 4.41
N MET A 163 4.89 -9.20 4.65
CA MET A 163 3.98 -8.15 4.19
C MET A 163 3.82 -8.12 2.67
N ALA A 164 4.91 -8.29 1.91
CA ALA A 164 4.82 -8.41 0.45
C ALA A 164 3.98 -9.63 0.01
N THR A 165 4.00 -10.71 0.81
CA THR A 165 3.11 -11.87 0.62
C THR A 165 1.65 -11.52 0.92
N ASP A 166 1.39 -10.79 2.02
CA ASP A 166 0.04 -10.35 2.39
C ASP A 166 -0.59 -9.51 1.25
N PHE A 167 0.21 -8.65 0.61
CA PHE A 167 -0.23 -7.83 -0.53
C PHE A 167 -0.21 -8.55 -1.89
N GLY A 168 0.08 -9.85 -1.90
CA GLY A 168 -0.01 -10.68 -3.10
C GLY A 168 1.14 -10.51 -4.09
N LEU A 169 2.27 -9.91 -3.71
CA LEU A 169 3.45 -9.79 -4.58
C LEU A 169 4.26 -11.10 -4.61
N LEU A 170 4.20 -11.87 -3.53
CA LEU A 170 4.98 -13.08 -3.33
C LEU A 170 4.08 -14.23 -2.84
N VAL A 171 4.54 -15.47 -3.03
CA VAL A 171 3.95 -16.68 -2.43
C VAL A 171 4.98 -17.49 -1.67
N GLY A 172 4.54 -18.23 -0.63
CA GLY A 172 5.37 -19.16 0.15
C GLY A 172 5.44 -18.81 1.65
N THR A 173 6.28 -19.52 2.43
CA THR A 173 6.50 -19.22 3.88
C THR A 173 7.96 -19.07 4.32
N LEU A 174 8.85 -20.01 3.97
CA LEU A 174 10.29 -19.87 4.19
C LEU A 174 11.00 -19.32 2.95
N HIS A 175 10.66 -19.90 1.81
CA HIS A 175 11.06 -19.45 0.50
C HIS A 175 9.94 -18.61 -0.12
N ARG A 176 10.29 -17.50 -0.76
CA ARG A 176 9.35 -16.65 -1.51
C ARG A 176 9.68 -16.62 -2.97
N GLU A 177 8.63 -16.66 -3.77
CA GLU A 177 8.72 -16.57 -5.22
C GLU A 177 7.75 -15.48 -5.66
N PHE A 178 8.11 -14.75 -6.73
CA PHE A 178 7.19 -13.80 -7.34
C PHE A 178 6.00 -14.53 -7.94
N VAL A 179 4.82 -13.96 -7.79
CA VAL A 179 3.68 -14.34 -8.60
C VAL A 179 3.64 -13.51 -9.87
N SER A 180 2.93 -14.00 -10.88
CA SER A 180 2.50 -13.17 -12.00
C SER A 180 1.48 -12.14 -11.48
N TYR A 181 1.98 -11.07 -10.87
CA TYR A 181 1.15 -10.02 -10.29
C TYR A 181 0.49 -9.21 -11.39
N HIS A 182 -0.83 -9.08 -11.33
CA HIS A 182 -1.60 -8.21 -12.20
C HIS A 182 -2.39 -7.23 -11.33
N LEU A 183 -2.08 -5.94 -11.45
CA LEU A 183 -2.85 -4.90 -10.77
C LEU A 183 -4.24 -4.81 -11.41
N PRO A 184 -5.34 -5.06 -10.66
CA PRO A 184 -6.68 -4.98 -11.23
C PRO A 184 -6.95 -3.62 -11.85
N GLU A 185 -7.56 -3.59 -13.03
CA GLU A 185 -7.82 -2.36 -13.78
C GLU A 185 -8.59 -1.30 -12.95
N LYS A 186 -9.58 -1.75 -12.17
CA LYS A 186 -10.34 -0.91 -11.23
C LYS A 186 -9.43 -0.25 -10.19
N SER A 187 -8.49 -1.01 -9.63
CA SER A 187 -7.50 -0.47 -8.68
C SER A 187 -6.51 0.47 -9.36
N PHE A 188 -6.06 0.16 -10.57
CA PHE A 188 -5.19 1.06 -11.34
C PHE A 188 -5.87 2.42 -11.56
N LEU A 189 -7.14 2.43 -11.98
CA LEU A 189 -7.93 3.66 -12.13
C LEU A 189 -8.05 4.44 -10.80
N TYR A 190 -8.37 3.76 -9.70
CA TYR A 190 -8.40 4.38 -8.37
C TYR A 190 -7.06 5.02 -8.01
N LEU A 191 -5.97 4.28 -8.21
CA LEU A 191 -4.61 4.72 -7.86
C LEU A 191 -4.20 5.93 -8.69
N LEU A 192 -4.56 6.00 -9.98
CA LEU A 192 -4.36 7.21 -10.78
C LEU A 192 -5.02 8.42 -10.14
N HIS A 193 -6.27 8.30 -9.67
CA HIS A 193 -6.95 9.40 -8.97
C HIS A 193 -6.23 9.75 -7.65
N ALA A 194 -5.96 8.76 -6.81
CA ALA A 194 -5.36 8.96 -5.50
C ALA A 194 -3.94 9.57 -5.58
N MET A 195 -3.15 9.14 -6.56
CA MET A 195 -1.80 9.65 -6.79
C MET A 195 -1.80 11.02 -7.48
N THR A 196 -2.76 11.30 -8.38
CA THR A 196 -2.90 12.63 -9.03
C THR A 196 -3.22 13.74 -8.02
N GLU A 197 -3.96 13.43 -6.95
CA GLU A 197 -4.22 14.36 -5.84
C GLU A 197 -2.95 14.76 -5.07
N VAL A 198 -1.90 13.92 -5.14
CA VAL A 198 -0.59 14.18 -4.52
C VAL A 198 0.38 14.81 -5.51
N GLU A 199 0.47 14.28 -6.74
CA GLU A 199 1.32 14.74 -7.83
C GLU A 199 0.46 14.95 -9.09
N PRO A 200 0.03 16.20 -9.38
CA PRO A 200 -0.86 16.49 -10.50
C PRO A 200 -0.15 16.48 -11.86
N ASN A 201 1.18 16.46 -11.92
CA ASN A 201 1.90 16.37 -13.18
C ASN A 201 1.85 14.94 -13.72
N ALA A 202 1.18 14.74 -14.86
CA ALA A 202 0.99 13.42 -15.48
C ALA A 202 2.31 12.67 -15.75
N ARG A 203 3.37 13.37 -16.19
CA ARG A 203 4.66 12.73 -16.46
C ARG A 203 5.31 12.22 -15.16
N ARG A 204 5.35 13.05 -14.12
CA ARG A 204 5.86 12.64 -12.80
C ARG A 204 5.03 11.55 -12.14
N LEU A 205 3.72 11.54 -12.38
CA LEU A 205 2.83 10.47 -11.95
C LEU A 205 3.22 9.15 -12.62
N ILE A 206 3.44 9.15 -13.93
CA ILE A 206 3.84 7.96 -14.71
C ILE A 206 5.21 7.45 -14.26
N ASP A 207 6.16 8.36 -14.05
CA ASP A 207 7.52 8.04 -13.61
C ASP A 207 7.61 7.82 -12.08
N ALA A 208 6.47 7.75 -11.37
CA ALA A 208 6.46 7.65 -9.92
C ALA A 208 6.97 6.27 -9.46
N GLN A 209 7.97 6.29 -8.57
CA GLN A 209 8.50 5.10 -7.92
C GLN A 209 7.43 4.28 -7.17
N ASP A 210 6.32 4.93 -6.78
CA ASP A 210 5.18 4.25 -6.17
C ASP A 210 4.66 3.08 -7.04
N TRP A 211 4.78 3.11 -8.38
CA TRP A 211 4.36 2.00 -9.25
C TRP A 211 5.17 0.71 -9.07
N HIS A 212 6.41 0.81 -8.60
CA HIS A 212 7.26 -0.35 -8.34
C HIS A 212 6.68 -1.27 -7.25
N MET A 213 5.84 -0.74 -6.35
CA MET A 213 5.13 -1.56 -5.34
C MET A 213 4.12 -2.53 -5.96
N PHE A 214 3.78 -2.33 -7.23
CA PHE A 214 2.93 -3.19 -8.04
C PHE A 214 3.72 -3.94 -9.11
N LEU A 215 5.06 -3.96 -9.01
CA LEU A 215 5.98 -4.57 -9.97
C LEU A 215 5.87 -4.00 -11.39
N MET A 216 5.54 -2.71 -11.51
CA MET A 216 5.39 -2.00 -12.77
C MET A 216 6.45 -0.91 -12.91
N ASP A 217 7.08 -0.81 -14.09
CA ASP A 217 7.84 0.38 -14.49
C ASP A 217 6.96 1.44 -15.18
N SER A 218 7.56 2.55 -15.59
CA SER A 218 6.85 3.61 -16.32
C SER A 218 6.30 3.14 -17.67
N ALA A 219 6.97 2.20 -18.34
CA ALA A 219 6.48 1.66 -19.61
C ALA A 219 5.25 0.77 -19.42
N ASP A 220 5.18 0.00 -18.32
CA ASP A 220 3.99 -0.75 -17.93
C ASP A 220 2.82 0.18 -17.62
N VAL A 221 3.08 1.27 -16.89
CA VAL A 221 2.06 2.28 -16.56
C VAL A 221 1.54 2.97 -17.83
N GLU A 222 2.43 3.37 -18.73
CA GLU A 222 2.05 3.95 -20.03
C GLU A 222 1.23 2.97 -20.88
N ARG A 223 1.60 1.69 -20.89
CA ARG A 223 0.87 0.64 -21.61
C ARG A 223 -0.56 0.48 -21.09
N GLU A 224 -0.75 0.45 -19.77
CA GLU A 224 -2.08 0.37 -19.17
C GLU A 224 -2.88 1.66 -19.40
N LEU A 225 -2.24 2.84 -19.35
CA LEU A 225 -2.90 4.12 -19.69
C LEU A 225 -3.36 4.16 -21.15
N LEU A 226 -2.53 3.71 -22.09
CA LEU A 226 -2.89 3.61 -23.51
C LEU A 226 -4.05 2.63 -23.72
N ARG A 227 -4.03 1.49 -23.03
CA ARG A 227 -5.14 0.52 -23.04
C ARG A 227 -6.44 1.16 -22.53
N LEU A 228 -6.40 1.81 -21.37
CA LEU A 228 -7.56 2.50 -20.81
C LEU A 228 -8.07 3.63 -21.71
N HIS A 229 -7.16 4.33 -22.40
CA HIS A 229 -7.50 5.35 -23.38
C HIS A 229 -8.26 4.76 -24.57
N GLN A 230 -7.81 3.64 -25.12
CA GLN A 230 -8.50 2.93 -26.20
C GLN A 230 -9.93 2.51 -25.80
N PHE A 231 -10.12 2.08 -24.55
CA PHE A 231 -11.43 1.76 -23.99
C PHE A 231 -12.23 2.98 -23.50
N ARG A 232 -11.74 4.21 -23.75
CA ARG A 232 -12.38 5.48 -23.36
C ARG A 232 -12.63 5.63 -21.85
N LYS A 233 -11.86 4.94 -21.02
CA LYS A 233 -11.92 5.03 -19.56
C LYS A 233 -11.12 6.21 -19.02
N VAL A 234 -10.07 6.60 -19.73
CA VAL A 234 -9.28 7.82 -19.48
C VAL A 234 -9.00 8.53 -20.80
N HIS A 235 -8.57 9.78 -20.74
CA HIS A 235 -7.99 10.45 -21.89
C HIS A 235 -6.51 10.70 -21.62
N PHE A 236 -5.65 10.08 -22.43
CA PHE A 236 -4.20 10.09 -22.26
C PHE A 236 -3.53 10.39 -23.60
N GLU A 237 -2.70 11.43 -23.62
CA GLU A 237 -1.94 11.85 -24.78
C GLU A 237 -0.47 12.08 -24.40
N VAL A 238 0.44 11.67 -25.27
CA VAL A 238 1.89 11.83 -25.08
C VAL A 238 2.51 12.40 -26.34
N ALA A 239 3.33 13.44 -26.17
CA ALA A 239 4.13 14.05 -27.22
C ALA A 239 5.54 14.33 -26.68
N GLY A 240 6.48 13.41 -26.95
CA GLY A 240 7.83 13.48 -26.39
C GLY A 240 7.81 13.39 -24.86
N SER A 241 8.31 14.42 -24.19
CA SER A 241 8.30 14.50 -22.71
C SER A 241 7.00 15.09 -22.14
N LEU A 242 6.11 15.61 -22.98
CA LEU A 242 4.81 16.12 -22.56
C LEU A 242 3.83 14.96 -22.45
N ALA A 243 3.22 14.81 -21.27
CA ALA A 243 2.12 13.90 -21.05
C ALA A 243 0.91 14.70 -20.53
N GLN A 244 -0.27 14.40 -21.08
CA GLN A 244 -1.54 14.91 -20.59
C GLN A 244 -2.42 13.74 -20.19
N LEU A 245 -2.92 13.78 -18.96
CA LEU A 245 -3.83 12.79 -18.40
C LEU A 245 -5.08 13.49 -17.89
N LYS A 246 -6.23 13.12 -18.43
CA LYS A 246 -7.54 13.53 -17.94
C LYS A 246 -8.29 12.30 -17.46
N LEU A 247 -8.60 12.31 -16.17
CA LEU A 247 -9.29 11.24 -15.49
C LEU A 247 -10.82 11.46 -15.49
N PRO A 248 -11.62 10.38 -15.40
CA PRO A 248 -13.09 10.46 -15.54
C PRO A 248 -13.78 11.11 -14.33
N HIS A 249 -13.22 10.97 -13.12
CA HIS A 249 -13.78 11.51 -11.88
C HIS A 249 -12.98 12.70 -11.34
N ARG A 250 -13.57 13.49 -10.43
CA ARG A 250 -12.94 14.68 -9.86
C ARG A 250 -12.02 14.37 -8.69
N SER A 251 -12.20 13.21 -8.04
CA SER A 251 -11.41 12.79 -6.88
C SER A 251 -11.33 11.27 -6.76
N SER A 252 -10.38 10.81 -5.95
CA SER A 252 -10.23 9.41 -5.53
C SER A 252 -11.46 8.88 -4.81
N ALA A 253 -12.13 9.71 -4.00
CA ALA A 253 -13.37 9.35 -3.32
C ALA A 253 -14.58 9.22 -4.28
N GLU A 254 -14.63 10.01 -5.35
CA GLU A 254 -15.64 9.85 -6.40
C GLU A 254 -15.37 8.61 -7.24
N CYS A 255 -14.12 8.38 -7.65
CA CYS A 255 -13.72 7.16 -8.33
C CYS A 255 -14.04 5.92 -7.47
N ALA A 256 -13.71 5.94 -6.18
CA ALA A 256 -14.03 4.87 -5.27
C ALA A 256 -15.53 4.53 -5.25
N ARG A 257 -16.42 5.54 -5.30
CA ARG A 257 -17.89 5.33 -5.34
C ARG A 257 -18.35 4.66 -6.63
N GLU A 258 -17.75 5.02 -7.76
CA GLU A 258 -18.11 4.46 -9.07
C GLU A 258 -17.53 3.05 -9.26
N LEU A 259 -16.40 2.74 -8.62
CA LEU A 259 -15.92 1.36 -8.50
C LEU A 259 -16.87 0.46 -7.69
N CYS A 260 -17.77 1.06 -6.88
CA CYS A 260 -18.81 0.37 -6.12
C CYS A 260 -20.10 0.07 -6.92
N ALA A 261 -20.30 0.71 -8.08
CA ALA A 261 -21.53 0.61 -8.87
C ALA A 261 -21.44 -0.50 -9.91
#